data_AF-A0A1Q9NEW8-F1
#
_entry.id   AF-A0A1Q9NEW8-F1
#
_cell.length_a   1.000
_cell.length_b   1.000
_cell.length_c   1.000
_cell.angle_alpha   90.00
_cell.angle_beta   90.00
_cell.angle_gamma   90.00
#
_symmetry.space_group_name_H-M   'P 1'
#
loop_
_entity.id
_entity.type
_entity.pdbx_description
1 polymer ?
#
loop_
_entity_poly.entity_id
_entity_poly.type
_entity_poly.pdbx_seq_one_letter_code
_entity_poly.pdbx_strand_id
1 'polypeptide(L)'
;AITFREFIAAEDLAEQWPLSGWAWDIEKAGGYPDYTLSVWSLDMLQWFFDSPIENVEWTANYMPIEGIDDFKGYQTVGIMKFANGVVGTTMVGSTVAKGLDLSRFEIFGNNGKTILVDWIPSINPIIFDVTLFGKGDDKENWQVEGKGPNIWGHKQMITHFVQACLGNEKAQYDYKAAIAAQKWSDKIVTDLM
;
A
#
# COMPACT_ATOMS: atom_id res chain seq x y z
N ALA A 1 -4.40 -3.16 -16.06
CA ALA A 1 -4.76 -3.81 -14.77
C ALA A 1 -3.63 -3.57 -13.78
N ILE A 2 -3.87 -3.75 -12.49
CA ILE A 2 -2.83 -3.66 -11.45
C ILE A 2 -2.88 -4.78 -10.44
N THR A 3 -1.73 -5.07 -9.85
CA THR A 3 -1.63 -5.84 -8.61
C THR A 3 -0.68 -5.14 -7.64
N PHE A 4 -1.14 -4.91 -6.42
CA PHE A 4 -0.33 -4.39 -5.33
C PHE A 4 -0.25 -5.41 -4.20
N ARG A 5 0.95 -5.69 -3.69
CA ARG A 5 1.16 -6.60 -2.56
C ARG A 5 2.06 -5.96 -1.54
N GLU A 6 1.61 -5.92 -0.30
CA GLU A 6 2.40 -5.49 0.84
C GLU A 6 2.38 -6.56 1.92
N PHE A 7 3.56 -7.07 2.26
CA PHE A 7 3.76 -8.01 3.35
C PHE A 7 4.76 -7.44 4.35
N ILE A 8 4.38 -7.50 5.62
CA ILE A 8 5.23 -7.16 6.74
C ILE A 8 5.37 -8.42 7.59
N ALA A 9 6.58 -8.72 8.04
CA ALA A 9 6.82 -9.85 8.91
C ALA A 9 5.99 -9.75 10.19
N ALA A 10 5.44 -10.88 10.63
CA ALA A 10 4.58 -10.94 11.82
C ALA A 10 5.30 -10.43 13.08
N GLU A 11 6.57 -10.78 13.25
CA GLU A 11 7.41 -10.33 14.37
C GLU A 11 7.59 -8.81 14.36
N ASP A 12 7.90 -8.22 13.20
CA ASP A 12 8.15 -6.79 13.08
C ASP A 12 6.86 -5.99 13.32
N LEU A 13 5.72 -6.49 12.83
CA LEU A 13 4.44 -5.83 13.06
C LEU A 13 3.93 -5.99 14.50
N ALA A 14 4.23 -7.10 15.17
CA ALA A 14 3.92 -7.29 16.58
C ALA A 14 4.67 -6.30 17.48
N GLU A 15 5.94 -6.02 17.18
CA GLU A 15 6.72 -4.99 17.88
C GLU A 15 6.15 -3.58 17.66
N GLN A 16 5.70 -3.29 16.43
CA GLN A 16 5.18 -1.98 16.08
C GLN A 16 3.75 -1.74 16.61
N TRP A 17 2.89 -2.75 16.50
CA TRP A 17 1.46 -2.70 16.80
C TRP A 17 1.03 -3.94 17.61
N PRO A 18 1.40 -4.01 18.90
CA PRO A 18 0.90 -5.05 19.80
C PRO A 18 -0.62 -4.97 19.95
N LEU A 19 -1.31 -6.06 20.30
CA LEU A 19 -2.79 -6.09 20.44
C LEU A 19 -3.31 -5.09 21.48
N SER A 20 -2.49 -4.74 22.46
CA SER A 20 -2.80 -3.69 23.45
C SER A 20 -2.71 -2.26 22.89
N GLY A 21 -2.18 -2.10 21.67
CA GLY A 21 -1.94 -0.83 21.00
C GLY A 21 -3.16 -0.25 20.28
N TRP A 22 -3.06 1.04 19.93
CA TRP A 22 -4.16 1.80 19.29
C TRP A 22 -4.58 1.22 17.93
N ALA A 23 -3.67 0.61 17.18
CA ALA A 23 -3.95 0.09 15.84
C ALA A 23 -4.92 -1.11 15.84
N TRP A 24 -5.10 -1.75 17.00
CA TRP A 24 -6.05 -2.84 17.22
C TRP A 24 -7.33 -2.40 17.95
N ASP A 25 -7.42 -1.12 18.32
CA ASP A 25 -8.59 -0.51 18.93
C ASP A 25 -9.43 0.16 17.85
N ILE A 26 -10.50 -0.51 17.41
CA ILE A 26 -11.36 -0.03 16.32
C ILE A 26 -11.97 1.35 16.62
N GLU A 27 -12.32 1.65 17.87
CA GLU A 27 -12.91 2.95 18.22
C GLU A 27 -11.90 4.09 18.04
N LYS A 28 -10.60 3.81 18.23
CA LYS A 28 -9.53 4.78 18.03
C LYS A 28 -9.02 4.83 16.59
N ALA A 29 -8.87 3.68 15.95
CA ALA A 29 -8.23 3.54 14.64
C ALA A 29 -9.22 3.60 13.46
N GLY A 30 -10.51 3.39 13.70
CA GLY A 30 -11.54 3.25 12.66
C GLY A 30 -11.57 1.87 11.97
N GLY A 31 -10.58 1.01 12.27
CA GLY A 31 -10.43 -0.34 11.75
C GLY A 31 -9.21 -1.02 12.36
N TYR A 32 -8.88 -2.22 11.90
CA TYR A 32 -7.64 -2.92 12.27
C TYR A 32 -6.43 -2.42 11.45
N PRO A 33 -5.20 -2.88 11.71
CA PRO A 33 -4.02 -2.26 11.09
C PRO A 33 -4.01 -2.25 9.54
N ASP A 34 -4.61 -3.25 8.92
CA ASP A 34 -4.86 -3.36 7.48
C ASP A 34 -5.75 -2.23 6.93
N TYR A 35 -6.69 -1.70 7.72
CA TYR A 35 -7.46 -0.51 7.36
C TYR A 35 -6.53 0.67 7.09
N THR A 36 -5.55 0.92 7.97
CA THR A 36 -4.59 2.03 7.81
C THR A 36 -3.79 1.89 6.52
N LEU A 37 -3.25 0.69 6.25
CA LEU A 37 -2.46 0.42 5.05
C LEU A 37 -3.30 0.51 3.76
N SER A 38 -4.57 0.13 3.84
CA SER A 38 -5.48 0.23 2.70
C SER A 38 -5.77 1.67 2.29
N VAL A 39 -5.91 2.59 3.26
CA VAL A 39 -6.17 4.00 2.96
C VAL A 39 -5.01 4.55 2.13
N TRP A 40 -3.77 4.26 2.53
CA TRP A 40 -2.58 4.67 1.78
C TRP A 40 -2.54 4.07 0.38
N SER A 41 -2.83 2.76 0.28
CA SER A 41 -2.80 2.02 -0.98
C SER A 41 -3.85 2.55 -1.96
N LEU A 42 -5.09 2.74 -1.52
CA LEU A 42 -6.20 3.16 -2.37
C LEU A 42 -6.09 4.64 -2.75
N ASP A 43 -5.56 5.50 -1.88
CA ASP A 43 -5.24 6.90 -2.23
C ASP A 43 -4.13 6.96 -3.29
N MET A 44 -3.02 6.23 -3.08
CA MET A 44 -1.93 6.14 -4.04
C MET A 44 -2.39 5.64 -5.42
N LEU A 45 -3.29 4.64 -5.47
CA LEU A 45 -3.77 4.12 -6.74
C LEU A 45 -4.70 5.11 -7.48
N GLN A 46 -5.57 5.82 -6.76
CA GLN A 46 -6.40 6.88 -7.35
C GLN A 46 -5.52 8.02 -7.88
N TRP A 47 -4.49 8.40 -7.14
CA TRP A 47 -3.45 9.33 -7.56
C TRP A 47 -2.76 8.87 -8.85
N PHE A 48 -2.26 7.63 -8.86
CA PHE A 48 -1.48 7.07 -9.95
C PHE A 48 -2.26 6.97 -11.26
N PHE A 49 -3.54 6.59 -11.18
CA PHE A 49 -4.41 6.43 -12.35
C PHE A 49 -5.19 7.68 -12.73
N ASP A 50 -5.08 8.75 -11.94
CA ASP A 50 -5.89 9.97 -12.05
C ASP A 50 -7.37 9.63 -12.29
N SER A 51 -7.89 8.68 -11.49
CA SER A 51 -9.21 8.12 -11.69
C SER A 51 -9.82 7.67 -10.36
N PRO A 52 -11.10 7.98 -10.12
CA PRO A 52 -11.77 7.51 -8.92
C PRO A 52 -12.04 6.00 -9.01
N ILE A 53 -12.03 5.36 -7.84
CA ILE A 53 -12.53 4.01 -7.69
C ILE A 53 -14.08 4.03 -7.79
N GLU A 54 -14.65 3.05 -8.48
CA GLU A 54 -16.09 2.83 -8.61
C GLU A 54 -16.60 1.69 -7.73
N ASN A 55 -15.77 0.68 -7.49
CA ASN A 55 -16.13 -0.47 -6.66
C ASN A 55 -14.89 -1.08 -6.01
N VAL A 56 -15.07 -1.56 -4.78
CA VAL A 56 -14.13 -2.42 -4.06
C VAL A 56 -14.90 -3.55 -3.40
N GLU A 57 -14.45 -4.77 -3.63
CA GLU A 57 -14.79 -5.94 -2.82
C GLU A 57 -13.56 -6.33 -2.01
N TRP A 58 -13.76 -6.65 -0.74
CA TRP A 58 -12.66 -6.93 0.16
C TRP A 58 -12.98 -8.14 1.02
N THR A 59 -11.97 -8.94 1.31
CA THR A 59 -12.07 -10.04 2.29
C THR A 59 -10.86 -10.00 3.21
N ALA A 60 -11.11 -10.23 4.49
CA ALA A 60 -10.08 -10.21 5.52
C ALA A 60 -10.14 -11.47 6.38
N ASN A 61 -8.98 -11.95 6.78
CA ASN A 61 -8.84 -13.02 7.74
C ASN A 61 -7.85 -12.61 8.82
N TYR A 62 -8.28 -12.63 10.07
CA TYR A 62 -7.48 -12.27 11.24
C TYR A 62 -7.26 -13.51 12.10
N MET A 63 -6.02 -13.81 12.46
CA MET A 63 -5.69 -15.05 13.15
C MET A 63 -4.51 -14.90 14.11
N PRO A 64 -4.49 -15.66 15.22
CA PRO A 64 -3.30 -15.79 16.05
C PRO A 64 -2.12 -16.34 15.23
N ILE A 65 -0.90 -15.92 15.58
CA ILE A 65 0.32 -16.46 14.99
C ILE A 65 1.01 -17.33 16.04
N GLU A 66 1.23 -18.61 15.70
CA GLU A 66 1.92 -19.53 16.60
C GLU A 66 3.33 -19.01 16.91
N GLY A 67 3.65 -18.91 18.20
CA GLY A 67 4.95 -18.43 18.67
C GLY A 67 5.08 -16.91 18.81
N ILE A 68 4.03 -16.13 18.52
CA ILE A 68 4.01 -14.68 18.77
C ILE A 68 2.84 -14.36 19.69
N ASP A 69 3.17 -14.06 20.95
CA ASP A 69 2.19 -13.61 21.95
C ASP A 69 1.80 -12.14 21.70
N ASP A 70 0.61 -11.73 22.16
CA ASP A 70 0.09 -10.35 22.06
C ASP A 70 -0.01 -9.77 20.63
N PHE A 71 -0.19 -10.64 19.62
CA PHE A 71 -0.38 -10.25 18.22
C PHE A 71 -1.43 -11.12 17.50
N LYS A 72 -2.15 -10.53 16.54
CA LYS A 72 -2.94 -11.24 15.53
C LYS A 72 -2.39 -10.86 14.17
N GLY A 73 -2.07 -11.84 13.35
CA GLY A 73 -1.78 -11.59 11.94
C GLY A 73 -3.07 -11.37 11.15
N TYR A 74 -2.94 -10.73 10.00
CA TYR A 74 -4.00 -10.58 9.03
C TYR A 74 -3.53 -10.96 7.64
N GLN A 75 -4.45 -11.50 6.83
CA GLN A 75 -4.30 -11.60 5.39
C GLN A 75 -5.55 -11.05 4.75
N THR A 76 -5.36 -10.07 3.88
CA THR A 76 -6.47 -9.35 3.26
C THR A 76 -6.29 -9.28 1.77
N VAL A 77 -7.40 -9.36 1.04
CA VAL A 77 -7.41 -9.22 -0.42
C VAL A 77 -8.55 -8.29 -0.81
N GLY A 78 -8.20 -7.25 -1.56
CA GLY A 78 -9.14 -6.34 -2.21
C GLY A 78 -9.14 -6.54 -3.72
N ILE A 79 -10.31 -6.48 -4.34
CA ILE A 79 -10.49 -6.39 -5.79
C ILE A 79 -11.18 -5.06 -6.08
N MET A 80 -10.67 -4.30 -7.05
CA MET A 80 -11.13 -2.95 -7.31
C MET A 80 -11.34 -2.66 -8.79
N LYS A 81 -12.27 -1.74 -9.07
CA LYS A 81 -12.56 -1.20 -10.40
C LYS A 81 -12.54 0.33 -10.36
N PHE A 82 -11.85 0.94 -11.31
CA PHE A 82 -11.75 2.39 -11.50
C PHE A 82 -12.67 2.87 -12.63
N ALA A 83 -13.02 4.15 -12.61
CA ALA A 83 -13.91 4.77 -13.61
C ALA A 83 -13.30 4.81 -15.02
N ASN A 84 -11.97 4.85 -15.12
CA ASN A 84 -11.26 4.75 -16.39
C ASN A 84 -11.16 3.30 -16.94
N GLY A 85 -11.78 2.32 -16.29
CA GLY A 85 -11.78 0.92 -16.69
C GLY A 85 -10.57 0.11 -16.19
N VAL A 86 -9.65 0.71 -15.43
CA VAL A 86 -8.60 -0.06 -14.74
C VAL A 86 -9.26 -0.98 -13.71
N VAL A 87 -8.79 -2.21 -13.66
CA VAL A 87 -9.13 -3.20 -12.62
C VAL A 87 -7.86 -3.67 -11.94
N GLY A 88 -7.97 -4.11 -10.70
CA GLY A 88 -6.81 -4.68 -10.03
C GLY A 88 -7.11 -5.34 -8.71
N THR A 89 -6.04 -5.85 -8.10
CA THR A 89 -6.08 -6.43 -6.77
C THR A 89 -5.06 -5.77 -5.86
N THR A 90 -5.37 -5.76 -4.57
CA THR A 90 -4.42 -5.45 -3.51
C THR A 90 -4.42 -6.61 -2.51
N MET A 91 -3.26 -6.94 -1.99
CA MET A 91 -3.12 -7.89 -0.89
C MET A 91 -2.24 -7.27 0.18
N VAL A 92 -2.76 -7.17 1.40
CA VAL A 92 -2.02 -6.65 2.54
C VAL A 92 -1.99 -7.75 3.60
N GLY A 93 -0.79 -8.09 4.07
CA GLY A 93 -0.60 -9.24 4.94
C GLY A 93 0.48 -9.04 5.99
N SER A 94 0.26 -9.65 7.15
CA SER A 94 1.19 -9.61 8.29
C SER A 94 1.53 -10.98 8.87
N THR A 95 1.26 -12.05 8.12
CA THR A 95 1.50 -13.43 8.56
C THR A 95 2.76 -14.04 7.96
N VAL A 96 3.59 -13.24 7.28
CA VAL A 96 4.81 -13.77 6.64
C VAL A 96 5.95 -13.86 7.65
N ALA A 97 6.87 -14.78 7.41
CA ALA A 97 8.08 -14.90 8.22
C ALA A 97 9.03 -13.72 7.95
N LYS A 98 9.84 -13.37 8.95
CA LYS A 98 10.93 -12.40 8.80
C LYS A 98 11.80 -12.77 7.61
N GLY A 99 12.05 -11.81 6.72
CA GLY A 99 12.78 -12.07 5.47
C GLY A 99 11.89 -12.16 4.24
N LEU A 100 10.57 -12.32 4.40
CA LEU A 100 9.58 -12.34 3.31
C LEU A 100 8.80 -11.03 3.19
N ASP A 101 9.29 -9.96 3.82
CA ASP A 101 8.80 -8.61 3.65
C ASP A 101 8.82 -8.20 2.19
N LEU A 102 7.74 -7.59 1.72
CA LEU A 102 7.56 -7.29 0.31
C LEU A 102 6.69 -6.06 0.15
N SER A 103 7.09 -5.14 -0.71
CA SER A 103 6.20 -4.15 -1.33
C SER A 103 6.37 -4.27 -2.84
N ARG A 104 5.33 -4.71 -3.52
CA ARG A 104 5.36 -4.97 -4.95
C ARG A 104 4.15 -4.35 -5.64
N PHE A 105 4.43 -3.58 -6.68
CA PHE A 105 3.41 -2.94 -7.50
C PHE A 105 3.62 -3.30 -8.97
N GLU A 106 2.61 -3.88 -9.59
CA GLU A 106 2.64 -4.32 -10.98
C GLU A 106 1.54 -3.62 -11.77
N ILE A 107 1.90 -3.13 -12.95
CA ILE A 107 0.99 -2.42 -13.86
C ILE A 107 1.04 -3.09 -15.22
N PHE A 108 -0.11 -3.54 -15.69
CA PHE A 108 -0.27 -4.22 -16.96
C PHE A 108 -0.95 -3.28 -17.97
N GLY A 109 -0.19 -2.85 -18.97
CA GLY A 109 -0.65 -1.94 -20.02
C GLY A 109 -1.38 -2.65 -21.16
N ASN A 110 -2.27 -1.94 -21.85
CA ASN A 110 -2.96 -2.44 -23.05
C ASN A 110 -2.04 -2.61 -24.28
N ASN A 111 -0.78 -2.18 -24.18
CA ASN A 111 0.25 -2.29 -25.21
C ASN A 111 1.14 -3.53 -25.03
N GLY A 112 0.80 -4.42 -24.09
CA GLY A 112 1.57 -5.61 -23.77
C GLY A 112 2.83 -5.36 -22.94
N LYS A 113 3.03 -4.12 -22.44
CA LYS A 113 4.13 -3.78 -21.53
C LYS A 113 3.69 -3.90 -20.07
N THR A 114 4.64 -4.20 -19.21
CA THR A 114 4.42 -4.30 -17.77
C THR A 114 5.44 -3.46 -17.02
N ILE A 115 4.99 -2.67 -16.04
CA ILE A 115 5.88 -2.07 -15.04
C ILE A 115 5.81 -2.93 -13.79
N LEU A 116 6.95 -3.33 -13.25
CA LEU A 116 7.11 -4.00 -11.96
C LEU A 116 7.95 -3.11 -11.07
N VAL A 117 7.39 -2.67 -9.96
CA VAL A 117 8.11 -2.05 -8.84
C VAL A 117 8.24 -3.10 -7.75
N ASP A 118 9.46 -3.38 -7.31
CA ASP A 118 9.76 -4.42 -6.34
C ASP A 118 10.67 -3.86 -5.25
N TRP A 119 10.20 -3.89 -4.01
CA TRP A 119 10.98 -3.56 -2.84
C TRP A 119 10.89 -4.71 -1.84
N ILE A 120 12.03 -5.31 -1.52
CA ILE A 120 12.13 -6.41 -0.56
C ILE A 120 13.05 -5.91 0.56
N PRO A 121 12.49 -5.29 1.62
CA PRO A 121 13.27 -4.61 2.66
C PRO A 121 14.29 -5.52 3.35
N SER A 122 13.97 -6.82 3.44
CA SER A 122 14.85 -7.83 4.02
C SER A 122 16.11 -8.10 3.20
N ILE A 123 16.08 -7.88 1.88
CA ILE A 123 17.25 -8.01 0.99
C ILE A 123 18.00 -6.68 0.94
N ASN A 124 17.28 -5.59 0.69
CA ASN A 124 17.88 -4.26 0.61
C ASN A 124 16.88 -3.16 1.03
N PRO A 125 17.02 -2.61 2.24
CA PRO A 125 16.08 -1.61 2.75
C PRO A 125 16.27 -0.21 2.13
N ILE A 126 17.29 -0.03 1.26
CA ILE A 126 17.66 1.27 0.70
C ILE A 126 17.59 1.32 -0.83
N ILE A 127 17.22 0.21 -1.48
CA ILE A 127 17.06 0.14 -2.94
C ILE A 127 15.74 -0.54 -3.24
N PHE A 128 14.95 0.04 -4.15
CA PHE A 128 13.89 -0.68 -4.84
C PHE A 128 14.11 -0.65 -6.35
N ASP A 129 13.62 -1.69 -7.02
CA ASP A 129 13.75 -1.88 -8.45
C ASP A 129 12.47 -1.43 -9.16
N VAL A 130 12.62 -0.66 -10.24
CA VAL A 130 11.56 -0.40 -11.22
C VAL A 130 11.98 -1.08 -12.51
N THR A 131 11.17 -2.02 -12.98
CA THR A 131 11.45 -2.77 -14.21
C THR A 131 10.33 -2.55 -15.22
N LEU A 132 10.69 -2.09 -16.42
CA LEU A 132 9.81 -2.08 -17.58
C LEU A 132 10.07 -3.31 -18.44
N PHE A 133 9.06 -4.17 -18.57
CA PHE A 133 9.03 -5.28 -19.52
C PHE A 133 8.37 -4.84 -20.83
N GLY A 134 9.08 -5.05 -21.94
CA GLY A 134 8.70 -4.69 -23.30
C GLY A 134 8.14 -5.85 -24.12
N LYS A 135 8.30 -5.80 -25.44
CA LYS A 135 7.89 -6.88 -26.34
C LYS A 135 9.03 -7.90 -26.44
N GLY A 136 8.70 -9.20 -26.43
CA GLY A 136 9.72 -10.25 -26.44
C GLY A 136 10.49 -10.27 -25.12
N ASP A 137 11.82 -10.31 -25.19
CA ASP A 137 12.71 -10.33 -24.01
C ASP A 137 13.22 -8.94 -23.62
N ASP A 138 12.67 -7.87 -24.20
CA ASP A 138 13.05 -6.49 -23.90
C ASP A 138 12.77 -6.15 -22.42
N LYS A 139 13.82 -5.70 -21.71
CA LYS A 139 13.73 -5.29 -20.30
C LYS A 139 14.60 -4.07 -20.04
N GLU A 140 14.04 -3.10 -19.33
CA GLU A 140 14.77 -1.98 -18.74
C GLU A 140 14.58 -2.01 -17.22
N ASN A 141 15.64 -1.81 -16.45
CA ASN A 141 15.60 -1.80 -15.00
C ASN A 141 16.30 -0.54 -14.48
N TRP A 142 15.64 0.13 -13.55
CA TRP A 142 16.16 1.27 -12.82
C TRP A 142 16.14 0.97 -11.34
N GLN A 143 17.27 1.22 -10.69
CA GLN A 143 17.38 1.14 -9.24
C GLN A 143 17.20 2.53 -8.65
N VAL A 144 16.28 2.62 -7.69
CA VAL A 144 16.07 3.85 -6.93
C VAL A 144 16.70 3.66 -5.56
N GLU A 145 17.76 4.42 -5.29
CA GLU A 145 18.50 4.35 -4.03
C GLU A 145 18.13 5.50 -3.10
N GLY A 146 17.96 5.20 -1.83
CA GLY A 146 17.71 6.21 -0.80
C GLY A 146 17.55 5.60 0.59
N LYS A 147 17.92 6.36 1.62
CA LYS A 147 17.72 5.96 3.01
C LYS A 147 16.59 6.75 3.66
N GLY A 148 15.76 6.05 4.44
CA GLY A 148 14.77 6.63 5.33
C GLY A 148 13.85 7.63 4.62
N PRO A 149 13.70 8.87 5.11
CA PRO A 149 12.79 9.87 4.54
C PRO A 149 13.02 10.21 3.06
N ASN A 150 14.20 9.90 2.49
CA ASN A 150 14.47 10.13 1.06
C ASN A 150 13.78 9.11 0.16
N ILE A 151 13.47 7.90 0.67
CA ILE A 151 12.83 6.82 -0.09
C ILE A 151 11.39 6.58 0.36
N TRP A 152 11.07 6.84 1.63
CA TRP A 152 9.72 6.67 2.20
C TRP A 152 8.74 7.81 1.85
N GLY A 153 9.04 8.68 0.89
CA GLY A 153 8.18 9.78 0.44
C GLY A 153 8.00 10.97 1.41
N HIS A 154 8.34 10.82 2.69
CA HIS A 154 8.13 11.86 3.71
C HIS A 154 8.82 13.18 3.39
N LYS A 155 10.08 13.13 2.92
CA LYS A 155 10.82 14.35 2.56
C LYS A 155 10.17 15.06 1.36
N GLN A 156 9.76 14.29 0.35
CA GLN A 156 9.10 14.79 -0.86
C GLN A 156 7.75 15.44 -0.49
N MET A 157 6.96 14.77 0.33
CA MET A 157 5.67 15.27 0.82
C MET A 157 5.84 16.58 1.61
N ILE A 158 6.76 16.63 2.58
CA ILE A 158 7.02 17.85 3.36
C ILE A 158 7.52 18.98 2.48
N THR A 159 8.41 18.68 1.52
CA THR A 159 8.93 19.67 0.58
C THR A 159 7.80 20.27 -0.26
N HIS A 160 6.95 19.43 -0.85
CA HIS A 160 5.79 19.87 -1.61
C HIS A 160 4.83 20.73 -0.78
N PHE A 161 4.53 20.29 0.45
CA PHE A 161 3.67 21.04 1.37
C PHE A 161 4.22 22.44 1.66
N VAL A 162 5.53 22.56 1.94
CA VAL A 162 6.19 23.86 2.16
C VAL A 162 6.13 24.73 0.91
N GLN A 163 6.41 24.19 -0.28
CA GLN A 163 6.34 24.95 -1.53
C GLN A 163 4.91 25.44 -1.83
N ALA A 164 3.90 24.63 -1.54
CA ALA A 164 2.50 25.02 -1.66
C ALA A 164 2.12 26.15 -0.69
N CYS A 165 2.59 26.11 0.55
CA CYS A 165 2.38 27.17 1.54
C CYS A 165 3.04 28.49 1.14
N LEU A 166 4.20 28.42 0.48
CA LEU A 166 4.91 29.58 -0.05
C LEU A 166 4.30 30.13 -1.35
N GLY A 167 3.31 29.45 -1.94
CA GLY A 167 2.70 29.83 -3.21
C GLY A 167 3.55 29.51 -4.45
N ASN A 168 4.62 28.75 -4.29
CA ASN A 168 5.51 28.35 -5.38
C ASN A 168 4.93 27.16 -6.17
N GLU A 169 4.12 26.33 -5.50
CA GLU A 169 3.45 25.18 -6.09
C GLU A 169 1.95 25.20 -5.73
N LYS A 170 1.15 24.45 -6.49
CA LYS A 170 -0.24 24.16 -6.11
C LYS A 170 -0.28 22.80 -5.42
N ALA A 171 -1.01 22.72 -4.31
CA ALA A 171 -1.31 21.44 -3.68
C ALA A 171 -1.97 20.52 -4.72
N GLN A 172 -1.38 19.35 -4.95
CA GLN A 172 -1.90 18.42 -5.95
C GLN A 172 -3.15 17.68 -5.46
N TYR A 173 -3.28 17.51 -4.13
CA TYR A 173 -4.39 16.81 -3.48
C TYR A 173 -4.86 17.58 -2.26
N ASP A 174 -6.15 17.44 -1.95
CA ASP A 174 -6.77 18.02 -0.76
C ASP A 174 -7.37 16.92 0.13
N TYR A 175 -7.95 17.33 1.27
CA TYR A 175 -8.54 16.41 2.23
C TYR A 175 -9.68 15.55 1.64
N LYS A 176 -10.26 15.92 0.49
CA LYS A 176 -11.34 15.15 -0.13
C LYS A 176 -10.81 13.88 -0.79
N ALA A 177 -9.57 13.89 -1.30
CA ALA A 177 -8.91 12.69 -1.80
C ALA A 177 -8.77 11.66 -0.66
N ALA A 178 -8.30 12.10 0.50
CA ALA A 178 -8.20 11.27 1.69
C ALA A 178 -9.57 10.71 2.14
N ILE A 179 -10.62 11.54 2.16
CA ILE A 179 -11.99 11.07 2.47
C ILE A 179 -12.48 10.03 1.45
N ALA A 180 -12.17 10.23 0.16
CA ALA A 180 -12.56 9.29 -0.89
C ALA A 180 -11.87 7.92 -0.71
N ALA A 181 -10.60 7.90 -0.33
CA ALA A 181 -9.89 6.67 -0.01
C ALA A 181 -10.48 5.96 1.22
N GLN A 182 -10.75 6.70 2.31
CA GLN A 182 -11.36 6.15 3.53
C GLN A 182 -12.70 5.45 3.25
N LYS A 183 -13.57 6.07 2.44
CA LYS A 183 -14.86 5.47 2.05
C LYS A 183 -14.70 4.05 1.45
N TRP A 184 -13.63 3.81 0.70
CA TRP A 184 -13.35 2.49 0.12
C TRP A 184 -12.69 1.56 1.12
N SER A 185 -11.80 2.07 1.97
CA SER A 185 -11.21 1.32 3.09
C SER A 185 -12.25 0.86 4.11
N ASP A 186 -13.37 1.57 4.27
CA ASP A 186 -14.48 1.12 5.11
C ASP A 186 -15.06 -0.23 4.67
N LYS A 187 -14.81 -0.66 3.42
CA LYS A 187 -15.19 -1.99 2.92
C LYS A 187 -14.35 -3.13 3.49
N ILE A 188 -13.23 -2.83 4.13
CA ILE A 188 -12.42 -3.83 4.84
C ILE A 188 -13.11 -4.25 6.14
N VAL A 189 -13.66 -3.26 6.84
CA VAL A 189 -14.24 -3.43 8.16
C VAL A 189 -15.68 -3.92 8.11
N THR A 190 -16.27 -4.15 6.92
CA THR A 190 -17.66 -4.61 6.79
C THR A 190 -17.89 -6.02 7.31
N ASP A 191 -16.84 -6.86 7.38
CA ASP A 191 -16.92 -8.21 7.95
C ASP A 191 -16.65 -8.24 9.47
N LEU A 192 -16.36 -7.08 10.08
CA LEU A 192 -16.08 -6.91 11.51
C LEU A 192 -17.31 -6.51 12.34
N MET A 193 -18.42 -6.15 11.68
CA MET A 193 -19.70 -5.76 12.30
C MET A 193 -20.79 -6.80 12.01
#